data_AF-A0A7S4J3Q5-F1
#
_entry.id   AF-A0A7S4J3Q5-F1
#
_cell.length_a   1.000
_cell.length_b   1.000
_cell.length_c   1.000
_cell.angle_alpha   90.00
_cell.angle_beta   90.00
_cell.angle_gamma   90.00
#
_symmetry.space_group_name_H-M   'P 1'
#
loop_
_entity.id
_entity.type
_entity.pdbx_description
1 polymer ?
#
loop_
_entity_poly.entity_id
_entity_poly.type
_entity_poly.pdbx_seq_one_letter_code
_entity_poly.pdbx_strand_id
1 'polypeptide(L)'
;MSKLNSALLDKAIKDILAFAAGEEVHVGGADKKGKKRNFTETIEAQISLKNYDPVRDKRFSGTFKLPSVPRPNLKCCVLGNAAHCEQADRIGVDHMSVEDLKKLNKNKKL
;
A
#
# COMPACT_ATOMS: atom_id res chain seq x y z
N MET A 1 -5.82 8.87 25.02
CA MET A 1 -5.19 8.96 23.68
C MET A 1 -3.93 8.13 23.68
N SER A 2 -4.03 6.86 23.29
CA SER A 2 -2.87 5.98 23.10
C SER A 2 -2.17 6.44 21.83
N LYS A 3 -1.31 7.47 21.94
CA LYS A 3 -0.51 7.94 20.82
C LYS A 3 0.41 6.79 20.41
N LEU A 4 0.28 6.34 19.18
CA LEU A 4 1.26 5.44 18.57
C LEU A 4 2.61 6.16 18.65
N ASN A 5 3.55 5.64 19.45
CA ASN A 5 4.82 6.31 19.67
C ASN A 5 5.67 6.15 18.42
N SER A 6 6.00 7.27 17.76
CA SER A 6 6.81 7.28 16.55
C SER A 6 8.16 6.58 16.76
N ALA A 7 8.79 6.78 17.92
CA ALA A 7 10.06 6.14 18.26
C ALA A 7 9.94 4.61 18.36
N LEU A 8 8.79 4.09 18.81
CA LEU A 8 8.54 2.65 18.87
C LEU A 8 8.36 2.08 17.46
N LEU A 9 7.65 2.80 16.59
CA LEU A 9 7.44 2.41 15.20
C LEU A 9 8.76 2.39 14.42
N ASP A 10 9.58 3.42 14.57
CA ASP A 10 10.89 3.51 13.94
C ASP A 10 11.82 2.39 14.38
N LYS A 11 11.78 2.03 15.68
CA LYS A 11 12.54 0.89 16.19
C LYS A 11 12.04 -0.43 15.59
N ALA A 12 10.72 -0.66 15.57
CA ALA A 12 10.14 -1.87 15.01
C ALA A 12 10.49 -2.05 13.52
N ILE A 13 10.50 -0.97 12.73
CA ILE A 13 10.90 -1.02 11.31
C ILE A 13 12.38 -1.42 11.19
N LYS A 14 13.26 -0.83 12.01
CA LYS A 14 14.69 -1.17 11.99
C LYS A 14 14.93 -2.63 12.38
N ASP A 15 14.23 -3.12 13.40
CA ASP A 15 14.35 -4.51 13.84
C ASP A 15 13.87 -5.48 12.75
N ILE A 16 12.80 -5.16 12.01
CA ILE A 16 12.34 -5.96 10.87
C ILE A 16 13.40 -6.00 9.76
N LEU A 17 14.01 -4.85 9.43
CA LEU A 17 15.05 -4.77 8.41
C LEU A 17 16.33 -5.53 8.81
N ALA A 18 16.74 -5.45 10.07
CA ALA A 18 17.87 -6.18 10.62
C ALA A 18 17.63 -7.71 10.59
N PHE A 19 16.41 -8.15 10.96
CA PHE A 19 16.03 -9.57 10.87
C PHE A 19 16.07 -10.10 9.43
N ALA A 20 15.61 -9.30 8.46
CA ALA A 20 15.67 -9.63 7.04
C ALA A 20 17.10 -9.69 6.50
N ALA A 21 18.00 -8.85 7.03
CA ALA A 21 19.43 -8.85 6.69
C ALA A 21 20.18 -10.09 7.25
N GLY A 22 19.61 -10.79 8.23
CA GLY A 22 20.22 -11.94 8.88
C GLY A 22 20.87 -11.63 10.23
N GLU A 23 20.64 -10.43 10.78
CA GLU A 23 21.17 -10.01 12.07
C GLU A 23 20.32 -10.56 13.23
N GLU A 24 20.89 -10.57 14.44
CA GLU A 24 20.17 -10.98 15.66
C GLU A 24 19.35 -9.81 16.19
N VAL A 25 18.06 -10.06 16.43
CA VAL A 25 17.12 -9.05 16.96
C VAL A 25 16.43 -9.57 18.22
N HIS A 26 16.30 -8.67 19.20
CA HIS A 26 15.64 -8.97 20.46
C HIS A 26 14.16 -8.60 20.40
N VAL A 27 13.28 -9.60 20.25
CA VAL A 27 11.84 -9.37 20.07
C VAL A 27 11.05 -10.07 21.17
N GLY A 28 10.38 -9.30 22.02
CA GLY A 28 9.48 -9.82 23.05
C GLY A 28 10.16 -10.60 24.18
N GLY A 29 11.42 -10.27 24.51
CA GLY A 29 12.17 -10.94 25.57
C GLY A 29 13.03 -12.11 25.11
N ALA A 30 13.07 -12.40 23.79
CA ALA A 30 13.88 -13.48 23.22
C ALA A 30 14.70 -13.00 22.02
N ASP A 31 15.94 -13.50 21.93
CA ASP A 31 16.82 -13.25 20.80
C ASP A 31 16.44 -14.15 19.63
N LYS A 32 16.20 -13.54 18.47
CA LYS A 32 15.87 -14.23 17.23
C LYS A 32 16.95 -13.96 16.21
N LYS A 33 17.54 -15.03 15.70
CA LYS A 33 18.50 -14.96 14.59
C LYS A 33 17.76 -14.74 13.27
N GLY A 34 18.11 -13.66 12.57
CA GLY A 34 17.60 -13.33 11.26
C GLY A 34 17.89 -14.40 10.21
N LYS A 35 17.03 -14.47 9.19
CA LYS A 35 17.22 -15.37 8.04
C LYS A 35 17.07 -14.60 6.75
N LYS A 36 18.20 -14.37 6.07
CA LYS A 36 18.21 -13.77 4.73
C LYS A 36 17.50 -14.69 3.73
N ARG A 37 16.49 -14.16 3.06
CA ARG A 37 15.73 -14.87 2.02
C ARG A 37 16.15 -14.38 0.64
N ASN A 38 16.15 -15.27 -0.36
CA ASN A 38 16.55 -14.97 -1.74
C ASN A 38 15.39 -14.47 -2.61
N PHE A 39 14.33 -13.92 -2.00
CA PHE A 39 13.16 -13.40 -2.71
C PHE A 39 12.71 -12.08 -2.08
N THR A 40 11.95 -11.27 -2.83
CA THR A 40 11.39 -10.01 -2.32
C THR A 40 10.35 -10.27 -1.25
N GLU A 41 10.59 -9.76 -0.05
CA GLU A 41 9.68 -9.94 1.08
C GLU A 41 8.54 -8.92 1.04
N THR A 42 7.32 -9.38 1.36
CA THR A 42 6.15 -8.51 1.54
C THR A 42 6.02 -8.16 3.01
N ILE A 43 5.86 -6.87 3.31
CA ILE A 43 5.62 -6.37 4.66
C ILE A 43 4.17 -5.89 4.75
N GLU A 44 3.45 -6.34 5.78
CA GLU A 44 2.09 -5.90 6.07
C GLU A 44 2.07 -5.07 7.35
N ALA A 45 1.34 -3.95 7.31
CA ALA A 45 1.13 -3.09 8.48
C ALA A 45 -0.33 -3.25 8.94
N GLN A 46 -0.52 -3.75 10.16
CA GLN A 46 -1.84 -3.89 10.76
C GLN A 46 -2.06 -2.78 11.80
N ILE A 47 -3.18 -2.07 11.68
CA ILE A 47 -3.59 -1.02 12.61
C ILE A 47 -4.89 -1.44 13.26
N SER A 48 -4.87 -1.64 14.58
CA SER A 48 -6.06 -1.97 15.37
C SER A 48 -6.62 -0.71 16.02
N LEU A 49 -7.87 -0.37 15.71
CA LEU A 49 -8.58 0.73 16.34
C LEU A 49 -9.28 0.22 17.61
N LYS A 50 -8.93 0.77 18.77
CA LYS A 50 -9.63 0.50 20.03
C LYS A 50 -10.77 1.50 20.20
N ASN A 51 -11.92 1.04 20.71
CA ASN A 51 -13.09 1.85 21.02
C ASN A 51 -13.71 2.58 19.81
N TYR A 52 -13.66 1.96 18.62
CA TYR A 52 -14.32 2.48 17.42
C TYR A 52 -15.64 1.73 17.19
N ASP A 53 -16.75 2.45 17.14
CA ASP A 53 -18.07 1.89 16.82
C ASP A 53 -18.44 2.25 15.37
N PRO A 54 -18.49 1.28 14.43
CA PRO A 54 -18.74 1.56 13.02
C PRO A 54 -20.16 2.09 12.72
N VAL A 55 -21.08 2.00 13.68
CA VAL A 55 -22.46 2.51 13.55
C VAL A 55 -22.56 3.95 14.07
N ARG A 56 -21.87 4.25 15.18
CA ARG A 56 -21.92 5.58 15.82
C ARG A 56 -20.87 6.55 15.29
N ASP A 57 -19.69 6.05 14.94
CA ASP A 57 -18.56 6.87 14.53
C ASP A 57 -18.45 6.97 13.00
N LYS A 58 -18.16 8.17 12.52
CA LYS A 58 -17.90 8.40 11.09
C LYS A 58 -16.70 7.58 10.64
N ARG A 59 -16.83 6.90 9.49
CA ARG A 59 -15.73 6.14 8.88
C ARG A 59 -14.53 7.05 8.62
N PHE A 60 -13.36 6.62 9.07
CA PHE A 60 -12.10 7.27 8.72
C PHE A 60 -11.83 7.06 7.23
N SER A 61 -11.81 8.16 6.48
CA SER A 61 -11.39 8.21 5.10
C SER A 61 -10.16 9.11 5.05
N GLY A 62 -8.98 8.50 5.02
CA GLY A 62 -7.71 9.19 4.90
C GLY A 62 -6.92 8.63 3.73
N THR A 63 -6.53 9.50 2.80
CA THR A 63 -5.62 9.13 1.71
C THR A 63 -4.19 9.43 2.14
N PHE A 64 -3.35 8.40 2.19
CA PHE A 64 -1.94 8.56 2.52
C PHE A 64 -1.11 8.33 1.27
N LYS A 65 -0.23 9.29 0.96
CA LYS A 65 0.77 9.12 -0.10
C LYS A 65 2.02 8.49 0.52
N LEU A 66 2.30 7.24 0.15
CA LEU A 66 3.53 6.58 0.55
C LEU A 66 4.70 7.02 -0.35
N PRO A 67 5.92 7.15 0.18
CA PRO A 67 7.11 7.51 -0.60
C PRO A 67 7.58 6.38 -1.53
N SER A 68 7.29 5.11 -1.19
CA SER A 68 7.58 3.96 -2.03
C SER A 68 6.29 3.38 -2.61
N VAL A 69 6.34 2.89 -3.85
CA VAL A 69 5.19 2.28 -4.54
C VAL A 69 4.91 0.91 -3.92
N PRO A 70 3.80 0.73 -3.18
CA PRO A 70 3.55 -0.52 -2.45
C PRO A 70 3.17 -1.69 -3.38
N ARG A 71 2.76 -1.40 -4.62
CA ARG A 71 2.39 -2.39 -5.62
C ARG A 71 2.95 -1.99 -6.99
N PRO A 72 4.19 -2.39 -7.33
CA PRO A 72 4.83 -1.99 -8.58
C PRO A 72 4.13 -2.55 -9.84
N ASN A 73 3.44 -3.69 -9.70
CA ASN A 73 2.74 -4.34 -10.83
C ASN A 73 1.28 -3.90 -10.97
N LEU A 74 0.82 -2.90 -10.20
CA LEU A 74 -0.54 -2.38 -10.35
C LEU A 74 -0.61 -1.55 -11.64
N LYS A 75 -1.44 -1.98 -12.60
CA LYS A 75 -1.70 -1.22 -13.81
C LYS A 75 -2.80 -0.19 -13.53
N CYS A 76 -2.51 1.07 -13.78
CA CYS A 76 -3.47 2.17 -13.67
C CYS A 76 -3.85 2.63 -15.08
N CYS A 77 -5.15 2.67 -15.37
CA CYS A 77 -5.67 3.21 -16.62
C CYS A 77 -6.47 4.49 -16.32
N VAL A 78 -6.22 5.55 -17.10
CA VAL A 78 -6.93 6.82 -17.00
C VAL A 78 -8.15 6.79 -17.90
N LEU A 79 -9.33 6.94 -17.29
CA LEU A 79 -10.59 7.10 -18.01
C LEU A 79 -10.94 8.58 -18.06
N GLY A 80 -10.98 9.17 -19.24
CA GLY A 80 -11.06 10.63 -19.35
C GLY A 80 -11.62 11.15 -20.66
N ASN A 81 -11.72 12.48 -20.73
CA ASN A 81 -12.00 13.22 -21.96
C ASN A 81 -10.71 13.39 -22.77
N ALA A 82 -10.81 14.00 -23.96
CA ALA A 82 -9.66 14.22 -24.84
C ALA A 82 -8.46 14.89 -24.14
N ALA A 83 -8.70 15.91 -23.30
CA ALA A 83 -7.64 16.61 -22.57
C ALA A 83 -6.90 15.71 -21.57
N HIS A 84 -7.62 14.82 -20.87
CA HIS A 84 -7.01 13.86 -19.95
C HIS A 84 -6.30 12.71 -20.67
N CYS A 85 -6.80 12.29 -21.83
CA CYS A 85 -6.13 11.30 -22.69
C CYS A 85 -4.80 11.87 -23.21
N GLU A 86 -4.78 13.09 -23.74
CA GLU A 86 -3.54 13.76 -24.19
C GLU A 86 -2.52 13.96 -23.05
N GLN A 87 -3.00 14.20 -21.82
CA GLN A 87 -2.12 14.28 -20.67
C GLN A 87 -1.58 12.90 -20.27
N ALA A 88 -2.41 11.86 -20.29
CA ALA A 88 -2.00 10.49 -20.00
C ALA A 88 -0.99 9.97 -21.03
N ASP A 89 -1.19 10.27 -22.31
CA ASP A 89 -0.25 9.94 -23.39
C ASP A 89 1.12 10.59 -23.21
N ARG A 90 1.14 11.87 -22.80
CA ARG A 90 2.39 12.56 -22.48
C ARG A 90 3.12 11.94 -21.28
N ILE A 91 2.40 11.37 -20.33
CA ILE A 91 2.95 10.72 -19.13
C ILE A 91 3.26 9.23 -19.41
N GLY A 92 2.81 8.68 -20.54
CA GLY A 92 2.97 7.27 -20.90
C GLY A 92 2.11 6.32 -20.07
N VAL A 93 0.93 6.78 -19.63
CA VAL A 93 -0.03 5.97 -18.86
C VAL A 93 -1.16 5.50 -19.77
N ASP A 94 -1.55 4.23 -19.63
CA ASP A 94 -2.68 3.67 -20.37
C ASP A 94 -3.93 4.54 -20.18
N HIS A 95 -4.61 4.87 -21.27
CA HIS A 95 -5.84 5.65 -21.24
C HIS A 95 -6.93 4.97 -22.07
N MET A 96 -8.18 5.18 -21.68
CA MET A 96 -9.33 4.72 -22.47
C MET A 96 -10.37 5.83 -22.57
N SER A 97 -10.91 6.00 -23.77
CA SER A 97 -11.96 6.96 -24.04
C SER A 97 -13.33 6.44 -23.58
N VAL A 98 -14.32 7.34 -23.49
CA VAL A 98 -15.72 7.00 -23.19
C VAL A 98 -16.28 5.99 -24.19
N GLU A 99 -15.81 6.02 -25.45
CA GLU A 99 -16.25 5.09 -26.49
C GLU A 99 -15.69 3.68 -26.25
N ASP A 100 -14.47 3.56 -25.75
CA ASP A 100 -13.85 2.27 -25.42
C ASP A 100 -14.43 1.68 -24.13
N LEU A 101 -14.83 2.54 -23.18
CA LEU A 101 -15.55 2.11 -21.98
C LEU A 101 -16.92 1.49 -22.30
N LYS A 102 -17.61 2.04 -23.31
CA LYS A 102 -18.89 1.46 -23.79
C LYS A 102 -18.71 0.10 -24.45
N LYS A 103 -17.55 -0.18 -25.04
CA LYS A 103 -17.21 -1.50 -25.60
C LYS A 103 -16.93 -2.52 -24.48
N LEU A 104 -16.23 -2.10 -23.42
CA LEU A 104 -15.93 -2.93 -22.25
C LEU A 104 -17.19 -3.36 -21.47
N ASN A 105 -18.15 -2.45 -21.26
CA ASN A 105 -19.39 -2.75 -20.53
C ASN A 105 -20.29 -3.81 -21.20
N LYS A 106 -20.05 -4.16 -22.47
CA LYS A 106 -20.82 -5.19 -23.18
C LYS A 106 -20.34 -6.61 -22.86
N ASN A 107 -19.16 -6.78 -22.27
CA ASN A 107 -18.63 -8.08 -21.88
C ASN A 107 -18.86 -8.32 -20.38
N LYS A 108 -19.93 -9.04 -20.03
CA LYS A 108 -20.23 -9.49 -18.65
C LYS A 108 -19.23 -10.50 -18.06
N LYS A 109 -18.19 -10.88 -18.80
CA LYS A 109 -17.19 -11.90 -18.40
C LYS A 109 -15.84 -11.31 -17.98
N LEU A 110 -15.70 -9.98 -18.04
CA LEU A 110 -14.64 -9.25 -17.32
C LEU A 110 -15.26 -8.57 -16.09
#